data_AF-A0A970UKV4-F1
#
_entry.id   AF-A0A970UKV4-F1
#
_cell.length_a   1.000
_cell.length_b   1.000
_cell.length_c   1.000
_cell.angle_alpha   90.00
_cell.angle_beta   90.00
_cell.angle_gamma   90.00
#
_symmetry.space_group_name_H-M   'P 1'
#
loop_
_entity.id
_entity.type
_entity.pdbx_description
1 polymer ?
#
loop_
_entity_poly.entity_id
_entity_poly.type
_entity_poly.pdbx_seq_one_letter_code
_entity_poly.pdbx_strand_id
1 'polypeptide(L)'
;MRRDVIVSVFLFFVLFALVFVVLFPIYFAYGQIFYRSVSVAERIMSVIFVLFWFMLCAYSAYFRRLTCLLGGVIYSALAYLPGIVLPRLSTATPGSDPNLTTSLLDGFFRRLYELVNAPMVGISVLFPPGKAVGIGKLLLPLLIVSYIATQIFRFYRNAYLADQLLLNDVTGRQAVLLPKKPDSPKVKTGGRIAAFLSGITAERPARAVGSPGEEKNEIAEEQEESIEHSDE
;
A
#
# COMPACT_ATOMS: atom_id res chain seq x y z
N MET A 1 -7.93 -4.97 -11.82
CA MET A 1 -8.15 -3.83 -10.90
C MET A 1 -7.03 -3.63 -9.87
N ARG A 2 -6.80 -4.52 -8.87
CA ARG A 2 -5.76 -4.24 -7.84
C ARG A 2 -4.33 -4.12 -8.36
N ARG A 3 -3.96 -4.94 -9.36
CA ARG A 3 -2.65 -4.90 -10.03
C ARG A 3 -2.43 -3.57 -10.76
N ASP A 4 -3.48 -3.07 -11.41
CA ASP A 4 -3.43 -1.83 -12.18
C ASP A 4 -3.13 -0.64 -11.26
N VAL A 5 -3.77 -0.59 -10.07
CA VAL A 5 -3.49 0.47 -9.07
C VAL A 5 -2.03 0.46 -8.61
N ILE A 6 -1.44 -0.72 -8.36
CA ILE A 6 -0.03 -0.83 -7.93
C ILE A 6 0.87 -0.25 -9.02
N VAL A 7 0.64 -0.65 -10.27
CA VAL A 7 1.43 -0.24 -11.43
C VAL A 7 1.25 1.26 -11.70
N SER A 8 0.04 1.80 -11.61
CA SER A 8 -0.21 3.24 -11.77
C SER A 8 0.50 4.08 -10.72
N VAL A 9 0.46 3.68 -9.44
CA VAL A 9 1.17 4.41 -8.37
C VAL A 9 2.67 4.35 -8.57
N PHE A 10 3.21 3.17 -8.93
CA PHE A 10 4.62 3.03 -9.26
C PHE A 10 5.04 3.91 -10.45
N LEU A 11 4.30 3.86 -11.55
CA LEU A 11 4.54 4.67 -12.75
C LEU A 11 4.46 6.16 -12.45
N PHE A 12 3.55 6.60 -11.58
CA PHE A 12 3.45 7.99 -11.17
C PHE A 12 4.75 8.49 -10.52
N PHE A 13 5.34 7.74 -9.59
CA PHE A 13 6.62 8.11 -8.98
C PHE A 13 7.78 8.08 -9.96
N VAL A 14 7.82 7.07 -10.85
CA VAL A 14 8.83 6.98 -11.90
C VAL A 14 8.73 8.16 -12.85
N LEU A 15 7.52 8.51 -13.30
CA LEU A 15 7.27 9.64 -14.19
C LEU A 15 7.68 10.95 -13.53
N PHE A 16 7.29 11.16 -12.27
CA PHE A 16 7.66 12.35 -11.53
C PHE A 16 9.18 12.47 -11.35
N ALA A 17 9.86 11.37 -11.04
CA ALA A 17 11.31 11.33 -10.99
C ALA A 17 11.97 11.59 -12.35
N LEU A 18 11.35 11.13 -13.44
CA LEU A 18 11.83 11.36 -14.80
C LEU A 18 11.71 12.83 -15.20
N VAL A 19 10.61 13.49 -14.82
CA VAL A 19 10.46 14.94 -14.96
C VAL A 19 11.60 15.69 -14.27
N PHE A 20 12.03 15.23 -13.10
CA PHE A 20 13.20 15.80 -12.40
C PHE A 20 14.49 15.67 -13.20
N VAL A 21 14.78 14.48 -13.73
CA VAL A 21 16.00 14.23 -14.51
C VAL A 21 16.01 15.03 -15.81
N VAL A 22 14.86 15.26 -16.42
CA VAL A 22 14.74 16.03 -17.68
C VAL A 22 14.85 17.53 -17.43
N LEU A 23 14.26 18.05 -16.36
CA LEU A 23 14.22 19.49 -16.10
C LEU A 23 15.43 20.02 -15.33
N PHE A 24 16.09 19.18 -14.52
CA PHE A 24 17.19 19.61 -13.67
C PHE A 24 18.46 18.79 -13.91
N PRO A 25 19.65 19.43 -13.93
CA PRO A 25 20.89 18.70 -14.14
C PRO A 25 21.21 17.77 -12.97
N ILE A 26 21.83 16.62 -13.29
CA ILE A 26 22.10 15.54 -12.35
C ILE A 26 23.06 16.00 -11.24
N TYR A 27 22.64 15.86 -9.98
CA TYR A 27 23.44 16.18 -8.79
C TYR A 27 24.16 14.95 -8.22
N PHE A 28 23.46 13.80 -8.20
CA PHE A 28 23.98 12.54 -7.70
C PHE A 28 24.33 11.61 -8.86
N ALA A 29 25.61 11.40 -9.09
CA ALA A 29 26.08 10.30 -9.93
C ALA A 29 26.55 9.15 -9.04
N TYR A 30 26.59 7.94 -9.59
CA TYR A 30 27.06 6.80 -8.82
C TYR A 30 28.53 6.99 -8.40
N GLY A 31 28.80 7.01 -7.10
CA GLY A 31 30.14 7.18 -6.53
C GLY A 31 30.68 8.62 -6.55
N GLN A 32 29.93 9.60 -7.07
CA GLN A 32 30.37 11.00 -7.16
C GLN A 32 29.24 11.98 -6.85
N ILE A 33 29.56 13.03 -6.11
CA ILE A 33 28.63 14.13 -5.81
C ILE A 33 29.08 15.35 -6.62
N PHE A 34 28.25 15.83 -7.52
CA PHE A 34 28.52 17.04 -8.28
C PHE A 34 27.98 18.25 -7.53
N TYR A 35 28.87 19.00 -6.90
CA TYR A 35 28.48 20.22 -6.17
C TYR A 35 28.03 21.30 -7.15
N ARG A 36 26.72 21.58 -7.17
CA ARG A 36 26.13 22.73 -7.85
C ARG A 36 25.14 23.46 -6.94
N SER A 37 24.86 24.72 -7.27
CA SER A 37 23.78 25.47 -6.61
C SER A 37 22.42 24.85 -6.96
N VAL A 38 21.72 24.35 -5.94
CA VAL A 38 20.37 23.80 -6.07
C VAL A 38 19.37 24.95 -6.19
N SER A 39 18.59 24.96 -7.28
CA SER A 39 17.60 26.01 -7.55
C SER A 39 16.44 25.97 -6.55
N VAL A 40 15.75 27.11 -6.35
CA VAL A 40 14.59 27.17 -5.45
C VAL A 40 13.45 26.27 -5.96
N ALA A 41 13.22 26.24 -7.28
CA ALA A 41 12.21 25.37 -7.89
C ALA A 41 12.47 23.88 -7.62
N GLU A 42 13.73 23.44 -7.73
CA GLU A 42 14.14 22.07 -7.42
C GLU A 42 13.85 21.71 -5.96
N ARG A 43 14.10 22.64 -5.02
CA ARG A 43 13.76 22.44 -3.60
C ARG A 43 12.27 22.29 -3.38
N ILE A 44 11.46 23.19 -3.97
CA ILE A 44 10.00 23.16 -3.84
C ILE A 44 9.46 21.83 -4.36
N MET A 45 9.90 21.40 -5.55
CA MET A 45 9.46 20.15 -6.15
C MET A 45 9.88 18.93 -5.32
N SER A 46 11.09 18.94 -4.72
CA SER A 46 11.54 17.84 -3.84
C SER A 46 10.69 17.76 -2.58
N VAL A 47 10.31 18.91 -2.01
CA VAL A 47 9.40 18.95 -0.86
C VAL A 47 8.02 18.42 -1.26
N ILE A 48 7.49 18.84 -2.41
CA ILE A 48 6.22 18.32 -2.96
C ILE A 48 6.29 16.80 -3.14
N PHE A 49 7.39 16.27 -3.65
CA PHE A 49 7.58 14.82 -3.80
C PHE A 49 7.46 14.09 -2.46
N VAL A 50 8.14 14.59 -1.43
CA VAL A 50 8.09 13.96 -0.10
C VAL A 50 6.73 14.14 0.57
N LEU A 51 6.05 15.27 0.35
CA LEU A 51 4.67 15.46 0.80
C LEU A 51 3.72 14.48 0.09
N PHE A 52 3.89 14.23 -1.21
CA PHE A 52 3.13 13.20 -1.92
C PHE A 52 3.39 11.81 -1.34
N TRP A 53 4.62 11.53 -0.93
CA TRP A 53 4.98 10.29 -0.25
C TRP A 53 4.24 10.12 1.09
N PHE A 54 4.22 11.17 1.91
CA PHE A 54 3.47 11.18 3.17
C PHE A 54 1.95 11.12 2.93
N MET A 55 1.44 11.82 1.94
CA MET A 55 0.03 11.75 1.52
C MET A 55 -0.34 10.33 1.08
N LEU A 56 0.53 9.63 0.33
CA LEU A 56 0.30 8.23 -0.03
C LEU A 56 0.22 7.33 1.22
N CYS A 57 1.11 7.54 2.19
CA CYS A 57 1.09 6.81 3.45
C CYS A 57 -0.22 7.06 4.22
N ALA A 58 -0.64 8.32 4.36
CA ALA A 58 -1.88 8.71 5.02
C ALA A 58 -3.12 8.19 4.27
N TYR A 59 -3.13 8.29 2.94
CA TYR A 59 -4.20 7.79 2.07
C TYR A 59 -4.37 6.27 2.22
N SER A 60 -3.25 5.53 2.23
CA SER A 60 -3.28 4.07 2.44
C SER A 60 -3.83 3.71 3.83
N ALA A 61 -3.47 4.49 4.85
CA ALA A 61 -3.99 4.33 6.21
C ALA A 61 -5.51 4.55 6.27
N TYR A 62 -6.00 5.59 5.58
CA TYR A 62 -7.41 5.99 5.62
C TYR A 62 -8.31 5.03 4.82
N PHE A 63 -8.00 4.77 3.55
CA PHE A 63 -8.85 3.99 2.65
C PHE A 63 -8.68 2.46 2.79
N ARG A 64 -7.86 1.98 3.73
CA ARG A 64 -7.54 0.55 3.94
C ARG A 64 -6.98 -0.15 2.69
N ARG A 65 -6.51 0.60 1.68
CA ARG A 65 -5.95 0.07 0.43
C ARG A 65 -4.42 -0.04 0.56
N LEU A 66 -3.97 -1.18 1.07
CA LEU A 66 -2.54 -1.49 1.20
C LEU A 66 -1.83 -1.65 -0.16
N THR A 67 -2.60 -1.92 -1.22
CA THR A 67 -2.07 -2.07 -2.59
C THR A 67 -1.41 -0.78 -3.10
N CYS A 68 -1.87 0.41 -2.66
CA CYS A 68 -1.25 1.67 -3.05
C CYS A 68 0.15 1.80 -2.45
N LEU A 69 0.33 1.38 -1.20
CA LEU A 69 1.62 1.44 -0.50
C LEU A 69 2.63 0.50 -1.16
N LEU A 70 2.19 -0.66 -1.66
CA LEU A 70 3.05 -1.61 -2.37
C LEU A 70 3.72 -1.00 -3.62
N GLY A 71 3.04 -0.13 -4.36
CA GLY A 71 3.66 0.59 -5.49
C GLY A 71 4.82 1.49 -5.05
N GLY A 72 4.64 2.20 -3.92
CA GLY A 72 5.70 2.96 -3.27
C GLY A 72 6.85 2.08 -2.74
N VAL A 73 6.55 0.89 -2.20
CA VAL A 73 7.58 -0.07 -1.77
C VAL A 73 8.44 -0.47 -2.96
N ILE A 74 7.83 -0.83 -4.09
CA ILE A 74 8.53 -1.26 -5.30
C ILE A 74 9.44 -0.14 -5.81
N TYR A 75 8.93 1.10 -5.85
CA TYR A 75 9.74 2.27 -6.20
C TYR A 75 10.92 2.47 -5.23
N SER A 76 10.70 2.34 -3.92
CA SER A 76 11.75 2.50 -2.91
C SER A 76 12.80 1.39 -2.99
N ALA A 77 12.37 0.16 -3.27
CA ALA A 77 13.27 -0.98 -3.45
C ALA A 77 14.19 -0.77 -4.66
N LEU A 78 13.71 -0.07 -5.68
CA LEU A 78 14.50 0.32 -6.85
C LEU A 78 15.72 1.18 -6.47
N ALA A 79 15.67 1.95 -5.38
CA ALA A 79 16.80 2.73 -4.86
C ALA A 79 17.98 1.86 -4.40
N TYR A 80 17.71 0.62 -3.96
CA TYR A 80 18.73 -0.29 -3.44
C TYR A 80 19.39 -1.11 -4.52
N LEU A 81 18.68 -1.34 -5.63
CA LEU A 81 19.13 -2.22 -6.71
C LEU A 81 20.50 -1.80 -7.28
N PRO A 82 20.74 -0.53 -7.63
CA PRO A 82 22.05 -0.09 -8.10
C PRO A 82 23.16 -0.32 -7.08
N GLY A 83 22.88 -0.12 -5.79
CA GLY A 83 23.86 -0.29 -4.72
C GLY A 83 24.30 -1.74 -4.51
N ILE A 84 23.49 -2.72 -4.92
CA ILE A 84 23.83 -4.15 -4.84
C ILE A 84 24.52 -4.61 -6.12
N VAL A 85 24.05 -4.13 -7.28
CA VAL A 85 24.45 -4.65 -8.58
C VAL A 85 25.72 -3.97 -9.10
N LEU A 86 25.82 -2.63 -9.03
CA LEU A 86 26.96 -1.88 -9.57
C LEU A 86 28.33 -2.29 -8.98
N PRO A 87 28.50 -2.50 -7.65
CA PRO A 87 29.78 -2.95 -7.10
C PRO A 87 30.20 -4.32 -7.64
N ARG A 88 29.23 -5.22 -7.90
CA ARG A 88 29.50 -6.56 -8.40
C ARG A 88 29.95 -6.55 -9.85
N LEU A 89 29.37 -5.67 -10.67
CA LEU A 89 29.82 -5.47 -12.05
C LEU A 89 31.24 -4.90 -12.07
N SER A 90 31.54 -3.89 -11.25
CA SER A 90 32.87 -3.27 -11.24
C SER A 90 33.98 -4.23 -10.79
N THR A 91 33.68 -5.19 -9.91
CA THR A 91 34.66 -6.19 -9.45
C THR A 91 34.81 -7.38 -10.40
N ALA A 92 33.86 -7.62 -11.30
CA ALA A 92 33.87 -8.76 -12.22
C ALA A 92 34.65 -8.48 -13.53
N THR A 93 35.04 -7.23 -13.77
CA THR A 93 35.70 -6.79 -15.01
C THR A 93 37.14 -6.25 -14.86
N PRO A 94 37.98 -6.65 -13.88
CA PRO A 94 39.39 -6.26 -13.90
C PRO A 94 40.14 -7.05 -14.97
N GLY A 95 40.40 -6.43 -16.12
CA GLY A 95 41.36 -6.91 -17.13
C GLY A 95 40.80 -7.65 -18.35
N SER A 96 39.47 -7.79 -18.48
CA SER A 96 38.83 -8.24 -19.72
C SER A 96 38.14 -7.05 -20.38
N ASP A 97 38.25 -6.92 -21.70
CA ASP A 97 37.48 -5.93 -22.46
C ASP A 97 36.00 -6.04 -22.05
N PRO A 98 35.34 -4.92 -21.71
CA PRO A 98 33.99 -4.97 -21.20
C PRO A 98 33.06 -5.46 -22.30
N ASN A 99 32.48 -6.64 -22.11
CA ASN A 99 31.43 -7.17 -22.98
C ASN A 99 30.34 -6.10 -23.14
N LEU A 100 29.84 -5.87 -24.36
CA LEU A 100 28.80 -4.88 -24.67
C LEU A 100 27.62 -4.94 -23.67
N THR A 101 27.22 -6.16 -23.29
CA THR A 101 26.15 -6.42 -22.32
C THR A 101 26.46 -5.86 -20.94
N THR A 102 27.71 -5.99 -20.47
CA THR A 102 28.13 -5.46 -19.15
C THR A 102 28.14 -3.94 -19.13
N SER A 103 28.60 -3.29 -20.20
CA SER A 103 28.55 -1.83 -20.34
C SER A 103 27.12 -1.30 -20.40
N LEU A 104 26.23 -1.99 -21.11
CA LEU A 104 24.81 -1.61 -21.22
C LEU A 104 24.10 -1.74 -19.88
N LEU A 105 24.39 -2.81 -19.13
CA LEU A 105 23.82 -3.05 -17.82
C LEU A 105 24.36 -2.04 -16.78
N ASP A 106 25.66 -1.73 -16.79
CA ASP A 106 26.26 -0.69 -15.95
C ASP A 106 25.62 0.67 -16.21
N GLY A 107 25.49 1.06 -17.48
CA GLY A 107 24.82 2.29 -17.88
C GLY A 107 23.38 2.37 -17.39
N PHE A 108 22.61 1.29 -17.56
CA PHE A 108 21.23 1.21 -17.08
C PHE A 108 21.12 1.43 -15.57
N PHE A 109 21.94 0.73 -14.77
CA PHE A 109 21.91 0.86 -13.31
C PHE A 109 22.37 2.23 -12.81
N ARG A 110 23.32 2.87 -13.48
CA ARG A 110 23.70 4.26 -13.18
C ARG A 110 22.56 5.23 -13.42
N ARG A 111 21.86 5.12 -14.56
CA ARG A 111 20.68 5.97 -14.86
C ARG A 111 19.53 5.72 -13.89
N LEU A 112 19.33 4.47 -13.50
CA LEU A 112 18.32 4.10 -12.51
C LEU A 112 18.64 4.68 -11.12
N TYR A 113 19.92 4.69 -10.74
CA TYR A 113 20.38 5.36 -9.53
C TYR A 113 20.15 6.88 -9.57
N GLU A 114 20.48 7.53 -10.69
CA GLU A 114 20.25 8.98 -10.89
C GLU A 114 18.76 9.30 -10.81
N LEU A 115 17.92 8.52 -11.48
CA LEU A 115 16.47 8.68 -11.51
C LEU A 115 15.86 8.64 -10.11
N VAL A 116 16.21 7.63 -9.31
CA VAL A 116 15.60 7.46 -7.98
C VAL A 116 16.08 8.52 -6.97
N ASN A 117 17.31 9.01 -7.11
CA ASN A 117 17.85 10.03 -6.20
C ASN A 117 17.60 11.47 -6.65
N ALA A 118 17.27 11.71 -7.92
CA ALA A 118 16.97 13.03 -8.46
C ALA A 118 15.91 13.81 -7.65
N PRO A 119 14.74 13.24 -7.27
CA PRO A 119 13.75 13.98 -6.49
C PRO A 119 14.23 14.29 -5.05
N MET A 120 15.32 13.68 -4.56
CA MET A 120 15.85 13.92 -3.22
C MET A 120 16.87 15.07 -3.15
N VAL A 121 17.29 15.63 -4.29
CA VAL A 121 18.34 16.66 -4.35
C VAL A 121 17.97 17.90 -3.54
N GLY A 122 16.74 18.38 -3.63
CA GLY A 122 16.31 19.56 -2.87
C GLY A 122 16.41 19.39 -1.35
N ILE A 123 16.14 18.18 -0.86
CA ILE A 123 16.19 17.86 0.57
C ILE A 123 17.62 17.58 1.02
N SER A 124 18.47 17.12 0.12
CA SER A 124 19.88 16.83 0.42
C SER A 124 20.67 18.05 0.90
N VAL A 125 20.24 19.26 0.53
CA VAL A 125 20.82 20.53 0.99
C VAL A 125 20.69 20.71 2.51
N LEU A 126 19.70 20.06 3.13
CA LEU A 126 19.50 20.11 4.59
C LEU A 126 20.48 19.21 5.36
N PHE A 127 21.20 18.33 4.66
CA PHE A 127 22.09 17.35 5.27
C PHE A 127 23.54 17.56 4.81
N PRO A 128 24.53 17.16 5.62
CA PRO A 128 25.92 17.13 5.19
C PRO A 128 26.08 16.25 3.92
N PRO A 129 26.96 16.61 2.98
CA PRO A 129 27.07 15.95 1.67
C PRO A 129 27.40 14.45 1.79
N GLY A 130 28.15 14.03 2.81
CA GLY A 130 28.44 12.62 3.06
C GLY A 130 27.21 11.77 3.42
N LYS A 131 26.14 12.38 3.93
CA LYS A 131 24.90 11.70 4.30
C LYS A 131 23.78 11.85 3.26
N ALA A 132 23.89 12.85 2.39
CA ALA A 132 22.93 13.14 1.32
C ALA A 132 22.63 11.93 0.42
N VAL A 133 23.67 11.18 0.06
CA VAL A 133 23.61 9.97 -0.77
C VAL A 133 22.77 8.86 -0.11
N GLY A 134 22.66 8.88 1.22
CA GLY A 134 21.88 7.91 1.99
C GLY A 134 20.38 8.21 2.05
N ILE A 135 19.94 9.41 1.66
CA ILE A 135 18.54 9.84 1.84
C ILE A 135 17.57 8.96 1.04
N GLY A 136 17.91 8.62 -0.20
CA GLY A 136 17.10 7.69 -1.00
C GLY A 136 16.93 6.32 -0.32
N LYS A 137 17.94 5.86 0.42
CA LYS A 137 17.90 4.61 1.21
C LYS A 137 17.12 4.77 2.52
N LEU A 138 16.72 5.97 2.92
CA LEU A 138 15.82 6.15 4.07
C LEU A 138 14.35 6.02 3.67
N LEU A 139 14.04 6.12 2.37
CA LEU A 139 12.66 6.06 1.87
C LEU A 139 11.98 4.73 2.22
N LEU A 140 12.70 3.61 2.04
CA LEU A 140 12.19 2.26 2.31
C LEU A 140 11.97 1.96 3.80
N PRO A 141 12.93 2.18 4.72
CA PRO A 141 12.68 1.96 6.14
C PRO A 141 11.60 2.90 6.66
N LEU A 142 11.53 4.15 6.18
CA LEU A 142 10.45 5.07 6.50
C LEU A 142 9.09 4.50 6.08
N LEU A 143 9.02 3.87 4.90
CA LEU A 143 7.81 3.25 4.39
C LEU A 143 7.41 1.98 5.15
N ILE A 144 8.38 1.19 5.62
CA ILE A 144 8.12 0.02 6.47
C ILE A 144 7.61 0.48 7.83
N VAL A 145 8.23 1.48 8.44
CA VAL A 145 7.80 2.06 9.72
C VAL A 145 6.41 2.66 9.59
N SER A 146 6.12 3.40 8.51
CA SER A 146 4.79 3.95 8.28
C SER A 146 3.75 2.83 8.11
N TYR A 147 4.08 1.76 7.37
CA TYR A 147 3.22 0.58 7.26
C TYR A 147 2.92 -0.04 8.62
N ILE A 148 3.92 -0.29 9.47
CA ILE A 148 3.73 -0.84 10.82
C ILE A 148 2.86 0.09 11.66
N ALA A 149 3.12 1.40 11.63
CA ALA A 149 2.33 2.39 12.36
C ALA A 149 0.85 2.37 11.93
N THR A 150 0.57 2.24 10.63
CA THR A 150 -0.82 2.12 10.16
C THR A 150 -1.50 0.84 10.64
N GLN A 151 -0.77 -0.29 10.74
CA GLN A 151 -1.33 -1.53 11.26
C GLN A 151 -1.65 -1.42 12.76
N ILE A 152 -0.75 -0.83 13.54
CA ILE A 152 -0.98 -0.58 14.97
C ILE A 152 -2.19 0.33 15.16
N PHE A 153 -2.27 1.44 14.44
CA PHE A 153 -3.40 2.36 14.50
C PHE A 153 -4.74 1.67 14.17
N ARG A 154 -4.75 0.81 13.15
CA ARG A 154 -5.92 0.03 12.77
C ARG A 154 -6.32 -0.98 13.86
N PHE A 155 -5.34 -1.65 14.46
CA PHE A 155 -5.59 -2.57 15.55
C PHE A 155 -6.24 -1.85 16.74
N TYR A 156 -5.68 -0.73 17.17
CA TYR A 156 -6.25 0.08 18.26
C TYR A 156 -7.66 0.59 17.95
N ARG A 157 -7.90 1.12 16.74
CA ARG A 157 -9.23 1.58 16.33
C ARG A 157 -10.26 0.44 16.37
N ASN A 158 -9.91 -0.73 15.86
CA ASN A 158 -10.81 -1.87 15.82
C ASN A 158 -11.06 -2.44 17.22
N ALA A 159 -10.03 -2.51 18.07
CA ALA A 159 -10.16 -2.94 19.46
C ALA A 159 -11.08 -1.98 20.23
N TYR A 160 -10.93 -0.67 20.03
CA TYR A 160 -11.79 0.35 20.63
C TYR A 160 -13.25 0.22 20.19
N LEU A 161 -13.50 0.03 18.89
CA LEU A 161 -14.86 -0.18 18.37
C LEU A 161 -15.49 -1.49 18.87
N ALA A 162 -14.70 -2.56 19.00
CA ALA A 162 -15.17 -3.83 19.53
C ALA A 162 -15.57 -3.70 21.01
N ASP A 163 -14.79 -2.97 21.81
CA ASP A 163 -15.12 -2.69 23.20
C ASP A 163 -16.43 -1.89 23.31
N GLN A 164 -16.60 -0.84 22.49
CA GLN A 164 -17.85 -0.08 22.43
C GLN A 164 -19.06 -0.92 22.01
N LEU A 165 -18.90 -1.85 21.06
CA LEU A 165 -19.95 -2.78 20.65
C LEU A 165 -20.33 -3.73 21.78
N LEU A 166 -19.34 -4.24 22.53
CA LEU A 166 -19.56 -5.16 23.64
C LEU A 166 -20.28 -4.48 24.81
N LEU A 167 -19.93 -3.24 25.15
CA LEU A 167 -20.63 -2.47 26.19
C LEU A 167 -22.11 -2.20 25.81
N ASN A 168 -22.39 -1.92 24.53
CA ASN A 168 -23.76 -1.71 24.06
C ASN A 168 -24.60 -3.00 24.10
N ASP A 169 -24.01 -4.16 23.79
CA ASP A 169 -24.70 -5.45 23.81
C ASP A 169 -25.03 -5.94 25.23
N VAL A 170 -24.16 -5.63 26.21
CA VAL A 170 -24.41 -5.89 27.64
C VAL A 170 -25.54 -5.00 28.18
N THR A 171 -25.67 -3.77 27.69
CA THR A 171 -26.76 -2.85 28.08
C THR A 171 -28.11 -3.25 27.46
N GLY A 172 -28.10 -3.95 26.31
CA GLY A 172 -29.28 -4.51 25.64
C GLY A 172 -29.78 -5.84 26.21
N ARG A 173 -28.95 -6.60 26.94
CA ARG A 173 -29.39 -7.80 27.70
C ARG A 173 -29.90 -7.42 29.09
N GLN A 174 -30.88 -6.52 29.16
CA GLN A 174 -31.79 -6.56 30.29
C GLN A 174 -32.56 -7.88 30.18
N ALA A 175 -32.41 -8.74 31.19
CA ALA A 175 -33.00 -10.06 31.23
C ALA A 175 -34.52 -9.96 31.05
N VAL A 176 -35.02 -10.20 29.83
CA VAL A 176 -36.41 -10.57 29.63
C VAL A 176 -36.57 -11.89 30.37
N LEU A 177 -37.12 -11.81 31.58
CA LEU A 177 -37.62 -12.93 32.35
C LEU A 177 -38.58 -13.70 31.45
N LEU A 178 -38.09 -14.76 30.82
CA LEU A 178 -38.93 -15.70 30.10
C LEU A 178 -39.93 -16.25 31.12
N PRO A 179 -41.25 -16.12 30.88
CA PRO A 179 -42.25 -16.63 31.81
C PRO A 179 -42.06 -18.13 31.98
N LYS A 180 -41.95 -18.54 33.25
CA LYS A 180 -41.86 -19.91 33.72
C LYS A 180 -42.88 -20.78 32.99
N LYS A 181 -42.40 -21.68 32.14
CA LYS A 181 -43.24 -22.65 31.41
C LYS A 181 -43.99 -23.52 32.43
N PRO A 182 -45.33 -23.60 32.37
CA PRO A 182 -46.09 -24.43 33.29
C PRO A 182 -45.90 -25.92 32.96
N ASP A 183 -45.67 -26.70 34.02
CA ASP A 183 -45.56 -28.15 33.99
C ASP A 183 -46.84 -28.81 33.46
N SER A 184 -46.69 -29.71 32.48
CA SER A 184 -47.70 -30.72 32.12
C SER A 184 -47.05 -31.81 31.22
N PRO A 185 -47.63 -33.00 31.07
CA PRO A 185 -47.38 -34.16 31.91
C PRO A 185 -46.61 -35.28 31.18
N LYS A 186 -46.05 -36.22 31.96
CA LYS A 186 -45.39 -37.45 31.50
C LYS A 186 -46.28 -38.26 30.55
N VAL A 187 -45.81 -38.49 29.32
CA VAL A 187 -46.25 -39.61 28.48
C VAL A 187 -45.09 -40.61 28.36
N LYS A 188 -45.36 -41.83 28.82
CA LYS A 188 -44.49 -43.01 28.72
C LYS A 188 -44.80 -43.76 27.42
N THR A 189 -43.73 -44.32 26.83
CA THR A 189 -43.65 -45.66 26.16
C THR A 189 -43.36 -45.66 24.65
N GLY A 190 -42.30 -46.42 24.31
CA GLY A 190 -41.98 -46.97 22.99
C GLY A 190 -41.06 -46.05 22.19
N GLY A 191 -39.79 -46.34 21.90
CA GLY A 191 -39.14 -47.63 21.69
C GLY A 191 -38.40 -47.52 20.35
N ARG A 192 -37.06 -47.62 20.38
CA ARG A 192 -36.12 -47.53 19.23
C ARG A 192 -36.01 -46.10 18.69
N ILE A 193 -34.89 -45.40 18.86
CA ILE A 193 -33.68 -45.58 18.05
C ILE A 193 -32.45 -45.26 18.92
N ALA A 194 -31.80 -46.32 19.40
CA ALA A 194 -30.48 -46.29 20.01
C ALA A 194 -29.40 -46.43 18.92
N ALA A 195 -29.38 -45.50 17.96
CA ALA A 195 -28.42 -45.51 16.84
C ALA A 195 -27.92 -44.10 16.46
N PHE A 196 -27.87 -43.16 17.40
CA PHE A 196 -27.37 -41.81 17.14
C PHE A 196 -26.37 -41.28 18.18
N LEU A 197 -25.77 -42.17 18.98
CA LEU A 197 -24.85 -41.82 20.08
C LEU A 197 -23.44 -42.41 19.92
N SER A 198 -23.03 -42.79 18.71
CA SER A 198 -21.65 -43.23 18.44
C SER A 198 -21.15 -42.61 17.14
N GLY A 199 -20.47 -41.46 17.22
CA GLY A 199 -19.80 -40.87 16.05
C GLY A 199 -19.52 -39.39 16.20
N ILE A 200 -18.40 -39.08 16.81
CA ILE A 200 -17.85 -37.76 17.08
C ILE A 200 -17.40 -37.07 15.78
N THR A 201 -17.42 -35.73 15.79
CA THR A 201 -16.62 -34.78 14.97
C THR A 201 -17.00 -34.56 13.50
N ALA A 202 -17.71 -33.46 13.24
CA ALA A 202 -17.40 -32.54 12.16
C ALA A 202 -18.05 -31.18 12.44
N GLU A 203 -17.26 -30.11 12.32
CA GLU A 203 -17.65 -28.72 12.47
C GLU A 203 -18.83 -28.32 11.58
N ARG A 204 -19.66 -27.39 12.07
CA ARG A 204 -20.60 -26.61 11.26
C ARG A 204 -20.43 -25.13 11.65
N PRO A 205 -20.57 -24.19 10.71
CA PRO A 205 -21.91 -23.78 10.23
C PRO A 205 -21.97 -23.75 8.69
N ALA A 206 -23.02 -24.19 8.00
CA ALA A 206 -24.42 -23.75 7.98
C ALA A 206 -24.62 -22.28 7.60
N ARG A 207 -24.77 -22.00 6.29
CA ARG A 207 -25.98 -21.39 5.68
C ARG A 207 -25.75 -21.22 4.18
N ALA A 208 -26.53 -21.90 3.33
CA ALA A 208 -27.90 -21.58 2.91
C ALA A 208 -27.91 -20.57 1.76
N VAL A 209 -28.03 -21.17 0.59
CA VAL A 209 -28.37 -20.63 -0.73
C VAL A 209 -29.69 -19.85 -0.71
N GLY A 210 -29.70 -18.71 -1.41
CA GLY A 210 -30.78 -18.36 -2.33
C GLY A 210 -31.84 -17.36 -1.86
N SER A 211 -31.63 -16.08 -2.17
CA SER A 211 -32.71 -15.20 -2.65
C SER A 211 -32.09 -14.09 -3.54
N PRO A 212 -32.53 -13.93 -4.80
CA PRO A 212 -32.05 -12.88 -5.69
C PRO A 212 -32.99 -11.67 -5.63
N GLY A 213 -32.44 -10.51 -5.29
CA GLY A 213 -33.13 -9.23 -5.36
C GLY A 213 -32.11 -8.10 -5.28
N GLU A 214 -32.29 -7.09 -6.13
CA GLU A 214 -31.49 -5.86 -6.28
C GLU A 214 -30.34 -5.90 -7.29
N GLU A 215 -30.71 -6.12 -8.55
CA GLU A 215 -29.99 -5.63 -9.73
C GLU A 215 -31.00 -4.89 -10.62
N LYS A 216 -31.32 -3.64 -10.25
CA LYS A 216 -32.06 -2.64 -11.05
C LYS A 216 -32.12 -1.34 -10.25
N ASN A 217 -31.17 -0.44 -10.50
CA ASN A 217 -31.27 1.02 -10.37
C ASN A 217 -29.87 1.64 -10.25
N GLU A 218 -29.10 1.64 -11.34
CA GLU A 218 -27.92 2.53 -11.45
C GLU A 218 -27.52 2.79 -12.92
N ILE A 219 -28.48 2.69 -13.86
CA ILE A 219 -28.26 2.96 -15.30
C ILE A 219 -29.24 4.04 -15.81
N ALA A 220 -29.93 4.76 -14.92
CA ALA A 220 -30.92 5.77 -15.31
C ALA A 220 -30.44 7.23 -15.16
N GLU A 221 -29.25 7.50 -14.60
CA GLU A 221 -28.78 8.88 -14.36
C GLU A 221 -27.74 9.40 -15.36
N GLU A 222 -27.20 8.57 -16.26
CA GLU A 222 -26.16 9.01 -17.23
C GLU A 222 -26.69 9.38 -18.63
N GLN A 223 -28.01 9.42 -18.83
CA GLN A 223 -28.63 9.75 -20.14
C GLN A 223 -29.41 11.08 -20.19
N GLU A 224 -29.51 11.82 -19.09
CA GLU A 224 -30.19 13.14 -19.09
C GLU A 224 -29.24 14.35 -19.21
N GLU A 225 -27.92 14.19 -19.00
CA GLU A 225 -26.98 15.33 -19.09
C GLU A 225 -26.45 15.59 -20.51
N SER A 226 -26.81 14.77 -21.50
CA SER A 226 -26.35 14.94 -22.89
C SER A 226 -27.31 15.69 -23.83
N ILE A 227 -28.38 16.33 -23.31
CA ILE A 227 -29.38 17.02 -24.15
C ILE A 227 -29.38 18.55 -23.96
N GLU A 228 -28.70 19.13 -22.97
CA GLU A 228 -28.82 20.57 -22.66
C GLU A 228 -27.66 21.46 -23.14
N HIS A 229 -26.90 21.04 -24.17
CA HIS A 229 -25.85 21.88 -24.76
C HIS A 229 -25.80 21.81 -26.29
N SER A 230 -26.91 22.18 -26.92
CA SER A 230 -26.94 22.60 -28.33
C SER A 230 -28.12 23.54 -28.52
N ASP A 231 -27.91 24.81 -28.18
CA ASP A 231 -28.58 25.97 -28.76
C ASP A 231 -28.01 27.24 -28.09
N GLU A 232 -26.88 27.73 -28.64
CA GLU A 232 -26.54 29.17 -28.81
C GLU A 232 -25.24 29.33 -29.62
#